data_AF-A0A6G1KD10-F1
#
_entry.id   AF-A0A6G1KD10-F1
#
_cell.length_a   1.000
_cell.length_b   1.000
_cell.length_c   1.000
_cell.angle_alpha   90.00
_cell.angle_beta   90.00
_cell.angle_gamma   90.00
#
_symmetry.space_group_name_H-M   'P 1'
#
loop_
_entity.id
_entity.type
_entity.pdbx_description
1 polymer ?
#
loop_
_entity_poly.entity_id
_entity_poly.type
_entity_poly.pdbx_seq_one_letter_code
_entity_poly.pdbx_strand_id
1 'polypeptide(L)'
;MNKDDMVNDTLQPTTLSGEINAATRSLHTNLNRLITSRLPLSLPPHATDPTPYITGLIHFAHIFLTFESLWADLTPVPSATSPPPTSPLLSFLLVNPYDTSDPHSFISSPPTLRMIDFLRDLRPTGLTRSARLKGDLEALTGLTSTDLSVLLAQYPGDKVAQYCAHIRSVVGRKPHTLVAYAWCYYMAVFSGGRWIRGELLKATPEFWRAAILAEDSNEGTPAVPLSERGLSLWHFDGAFDGEDIKSEFKLRLSEAETFFTEDERIDVIEEAKQIFVRSAQLVYELDEQLGTDIEALRYGETRQTPKPQHHASAKENGADGEKNDVTVPKDLSQAIVMWLKRPEVTGTVVALGCLLCVALLSLEDFV
;
A
#
# COMPACT_ATOMS: atom_id res chain seq x y z
N MET A 1 -11.39 -5.46 -54.44
CA MET A 1 -11.12 -4.84 -53.12
C MET A 1 -11.98 -3.61 -53.01
N ASN A 2 -12.95 -3.63 -52.10
CA ASN A 2 -13.76 -2.45 -51.85
C ASN A 2 -13.00 -1.46 -50.97
N LYS A 3 -13.43 -0.20 -51.01
CA LYS A 3 -12.80 0.91 -50.30
C LYS A 3 -13.32 1.06 -48.86
N ASP A 4 -14.24 0.17 -48.46
CA ASP A 4 -15.03 0.25 -47.24
C ASP A 4 -14.38 -0.50 -46.06
N ASP A 5 -13.43 -1.41 -46.33
CA ASP A 5 -12.66 -2.15 -45.30
C ASP A 5 -11.62 -1.28 -44.56
N MET A 6 -11.53 0.03 -44.87
CA MET A 6 -10.65 0.99 -44.20
C MET A 6 -11.33 1.82 -43.10
N VAL A 7 -12.63 1.60 -42.83
CA VAL A 7 -13.39 2.35 -41.81
C VAL A 7 -14.09 1.37 -40.87
N ASN A 8 -13.30 0.55 -40.17
CA ASN A 8 -13.81 -0.17 -38.99
C ASN A 8 -12.74 -0.58 -37.98
N ASP A 9 -11.60 0.14 -37.95
CA ASP A 9 -10.74 0.14 -36.76
C ASP A 9 -11.47 0.95 -35.68
N THR A 10 -12.45 0.29 -35.07
CA THR A 10 -13.39 0.86 -34.13
C THR A 10 -12.60 1.16 -32.86
N LEU A 11 -12.16 2.41 -32.73
CA LEU A 11 -11.54 2.93 -31.51
C LEU A 11 -12.43 2.56 -30.32
N GLN A 12 -12.04 1.52 -29.58
CA GLN A 12 -12.61 1.29 -28.27
C GLN A 12 -12.34 2.55 -27.44
N PRO A 13 -13.35 3.13 -26.77
CA PRO A 13 -13.12 4.28 -25.91
C PRO A 13 -12.05 3.90 -24.88
N THR A 14 -11.00 4.70 -24.79
CA THR A 14 -9.91 4.42 -23.86
C THR A 14 -10.43 4.59 -22.44
N THR A 15 -10.52 3.48 -21.72
CA THR A 15 -10.97 3.50 -20.33
C THR A 15 -9.94 4.23 -19.48
N LEU A 16 -10.38 5.02 -18.49
CA LEU A 16 -9.46 5.76 -17.61
C LEU A 16 -8.49 4.81 -16.88
N SER A 17 -8.97 3.62 -16.53
CA SER A 17 -8.15 2.54 -15.97
C SER A 17 -7.09 2.02 -16.94
N GLY A 18 -7.41 1.86 -18.22
CA GLY A 18 -6.46 1.50 -19.28
C GLY A 18 -5.38 2.57 -19.48
N GLU A 19 -5.77 3.85 -19.48
CA GLU A 19 -4.84 4.99 -19.58
C GLU A 19 -3.89 5.06 -18.39
N ILE A 20 -4.39 4.93 -17.15
CA ILE A 20 -3.55 4.86 -15.95
C ILE A 20 -2.57 3.69 -16.05
N ASN A 21 -3.05 2.48 -16.42
CA ASN A 21 -2.20 1.29 -16.55
C ASN A 21 -1.12 1.46 -17.63
N ALA A 22 -1.46 2.04 -18.77
CA ALA A 22 -0.50 2.33 -19.84
C ALA A 22 0.55 3.36 -19.39
N ALA A 23 0.12 4.46 -18.79
CA ALA A 23 0.96 5.57 -18.37
C ALA A 23 1.88 5.23 -17.17
N THR A 24 1.48 4.27 -16.32
CA THR A 24 2.24 3.88 -15.12
C THR A 24 3.01 2.56 -15.26
N ARG A 25 2.88 1.83 -16.39
CA ARG A 25 3.44 0.48 -16.60
C ARG A 25 4.90 0.30 -16.15
N SER A 26 5.79 1.22 -16.54
CA SER A 26 7.21 1.18 -16.18
C SER A 26 7.46 1.48 -14.70
N LEU A 27 6.73 2.43 -14.13
CA LEU A 27 6.78 2.81 -12.72
C LEU A 27 6.26 1.67 -11.82
N HIS A 28 5.14 1.06 -12.19
CA HIS A 28 4.61 -0.16 -11.58
C HIS A 28 5.62 -1.30 -11.62
N THR A 29 6.26 -1.54 -12.78
CA THR A 29 7.28 -2.59 -12.92
C THR A 29 8.47 -2.36 -11.99
N ASN A 30 8.95 -1.12 -11.86
CA ASN A 30 10.03 -0.79 -10.93
C ASN A 30 9.58 -0.92 -9.46
N LEU A 31 8.41 -0.39 -9.08
CA LEU A 31 7.91 -0.52 -7.71
C LEU A 31 7.68 -1.99 -7.33
N ASN A 32 7.09 -2.79 -8.22
CA ASN A 32 6.89 -4.21 -7.99
C ASN A 32 8.22 -4.94 -7.78
N ARG A 33 9.26 -4.64 -8.58
CA ARG A 33 10.61 -5.19 -8.36
C ARG A 33 11.20 -4.80 -6.99
N LEU A 34 10.98 -3.56 -6.55
CA LEU A 34 11.38 -3.14 -5.20
C LEU A 34 10.64 -3.96 -4.13
N ILE A 35 9.30 -3.97 -4.15
CA ILE A 35 8.49 -4.68 -3.16
C ILE A 35 8.82 -6.19 -3.13
N THR A 36 8.87 -6.87 -4.29
CA THR A 36 9.14 -8.32 -4.35
C THR A 36 10.54 -8.71 -3.88
N SER A 37 11.53 -7.82 -4.01
CA SER A 37 12.89 -8.07 -3.51
C SER A 37 13.10 -7.72 -2.04
N ARG A 38 12.27 -6.85 -1.44
CA ARG A 38 12.34 -6.51 -0.01
C ARG A 38 11.42 -7.34 0.87
N LEU A 39 10.25 -7.78 0.39
CA LEU A 39 9.31 -8.56 1.20
C LEU A 39 9.94 -9.79 1.88
N PRO A 40 10.77 -10.61 1.21
CA PRO A 40 11.44 -11.75 1.86
C PRO A 40 12.41 -11.35 2.99
N LEU A 41 12.94 -10.12 2.99
CA LEU A 41 13.82 -9.62 4.05
C LEU A 41 13.05 -9.35 5.35
N SER A 42 11.73 -9.15 5.26
CA SER A 42 10.83 -8.97 6.41
C SER A 42 10.28 -10.28 6.98
N LEU A 43 10.78 -11.44 6.51
CA LEU A 43 10.29 -12.78 6.86
C LEU A 43 11.44 -13.75 7.15
N PRO A 44 11.19 -14.88 7.85
CA PRO A 44 12.21 -15.91 8.04
C PRO A 44 12.70 -16.49 6.69
N PRO A 45 13.99 -16.84 6.55
CA PRO A 45 15.03 -16.80 7.58
C PRO A 45 15.73 -15.44 7.76
N HIS A 46 15.34 -14.40 7.01
CA HIS A 46 16.03 -13.10 6.97
C HIS A 46 15.69 -12.22 8.18
N ALA A 47 14.44 -12.28 8.66
CA ALA A 47 13.98 -11.64 9.89
C ALA A 47 13.68 -12.70 10.96
N THR A 48 14.06 -12.39 12.21
CA THR A 48 13.78 -13.21 13.41
C THR A 48 12.40 -12.95 14.01
N ASP A 49 11.83 -11.78 13.73
CA ASP A 49 10.60 -11.24 14.30
C ASP A 49 9.93 -10.30 13.27
N PRO A 50 8.67 -9.89 13.47
CA PRO A 50 7.90 -9.17 12.45
C PRO A 50 8.20 -7.66 12.41
N THR A 51 9.16 -7.15 13.18
CA THR A 51 9.45 -5.70 13.26
C THR A 51 9.70 -5.05 11.90
N PRO A 52 10.47 -5.64 10.94
CA PRO A 52 10.65 -5.02 9.63
C PRO A 52 9.34 -4.94 8.82
N TYR A 53 8.46 -5.93 8.93
CA TYR A 53 7.13 -5.90 8.30
C TYR A 53 6.25 -4.82 8.95
N ILE A 54 6.26 -4.72 10.28
CA ILE A 54 5.53 -3.68 11.05
C ILE A 54 5.99 -2.28 10.63
N THR A 55 7.30 -2.05 10.54
CA THR A 55 7.88 -0.77 10.10
C THR A 55 7.38 -0.40 8.70
N GLY A 56 7.43 -1.35 7.74
CA GLY A 56 6.87 -1.15 6.41
C GLY A 56 5.36 -0.87 6.42
N LEU A 57 4.62 -1.60 7.24
CA LEU A 57 3.16 -1.44 7.38
C LEU A 57 2.80 -0.06 7.93
N ILE A 58 3.53 0.48 8.92
CA ILE A 58 3.33 1.84 9.45
C ILE A 58 3.53 2.88 8.34
N HIS A 59 4.60 2.79 7.55
CA HIS A 59 4.87 3.75 6.46
C HIS A 59 3.72 3.82 5.45
N PHE A 60 3.20 2.67 5.02
CA PHE A 60 2.07 2.62 4.09
C PHE A 60 0.71 2.91 4.77
N ALA A 61 0.56 2.64 6.07
CA ALA A 61 -0.66 2.95 6.83
C ALA A 61 -0.97 4.45 6.80
N HIS A 62 0.03 5.33 6.97
CA HIS A 62 -0.16 6.78 6.85
C HIS A 62 -0.75 7.20 5.50
N ILE A 63 -0.42 6.49 4.40
CA ILE A 63 -0.94 6.81 3.07
C ILE A 63 -2.43 6.44 2.97
N PHE A 64 -2.79 5.21 3.34
CA PHE A 64 -4.19 4.76 3.41
C PHE A 64 -5.02 5.68 4.32
N LEU A 65 -4.54 5.95 5.53
CA LEU A 65 -5.20 6.84 6.49
C LEU A 65 -5.41 8.25 5.92
N THR A 66 -4.45 8.78 5.16
CA THR A 66 -4.55 10.13 4.58
C THR A 66 -5.57 10.20 3.45
N PHE A 67 -5.51 9.32 2.45
CA PHE A 67 -6.46 9.41 1.33
C PHE A 67 -7.87 8.94 1.74
N GLU A 68 -8.00 7.93 2.61
CA GLU A 68 -9.31 7.47 3.08
C GLU A 68 -10.01 8.44 4.03
N SER A 69 -9.26 9.28 4.77
CA SER A 69 -9.85 10.37 5.58
C SER A 69 -10.39 11.48 4.69
N LEU A 70 -9.60 11.95 3.72
CA LEU A 70 -10.05 12.95 2.74
C LEU A 70 -11.29 12.47 1.97
N TRP A 71 -11.37 11.17 1.67
CA TRP A 71 -12.56 10.56 1.07
C TRP A 71 -13.74 10.45 2.04
N ALA A 72 -13.49 10.24 3.33
CA ALA A 72 -14.56 10.23 4.34
C ALA A 72 -15.17 11.64 4.50
N ASP A 73 -14.34 12.68 4.47
CA ASP A 73 -14.77 14.09 4.60
C ASP A 73 -15.68 14.59 3.45
N LEU A 74 -15.68 13.89 2.30
CA LEU A 74 -16.64 14.11 1.19
C LEU A 74 -18.05 13.56 1.48
N THR A 75 -18.22 12.82 2.56
CA THR A 75 -19.50 12.24 2.98
C THR A 75 -20.15 13.14 4.04
N PRO A 76 -21.33 13.74 3.78
CA PRO A 76 -21.99 14.55 4.79
C PRO A 76 -22.39 13.68 5.99
N VAL A 77 -21.99 14.10 7.19
CA VAL A 77 -22.41 13.46 8.45
C VAL A 77 -23.93 13.56 8.56
N PRO A 78 -24.68 12.44 8.70
CA PRO A 78 -26.12 12.51 8.89
C PRO A 78 -26.43 13.23 10.21
N SER A 79 -27.33 14.21 10.14
CA SER A 79 -27.59 15.23 11.16
C SER A 79 -27.85 14.69 12.58
N ALA A 80 -26.80 14.56 13.38
CA ALA A 80 -26.88 14.20 14.80
C ALA A 80 -27.03 15.45 15.69
N THR A 81 -28.25 16.00 15.74
CA THR A 81 -28.91 16.81 16.81
C THR A 81 -28.08 17.78 17.67
N SER A 82 -26.95 18.27 17.19
CA SER A 82 -26.04 19.19 17.88
C SER A 82 -25.54 20.25 16.91
N PRO A 83 -25.33 21.51 17.35
CA PRO A 83 -24.86 22.56 16.45
C PRO A 83 -23.41 22.26 16.05
N PRO A 84 -23.08 22.22 14.76
CA PRO A 84 -21.71 21.98 14.33
C PRO A 84 -20.86 23.22 14.63
N PRO A 85 -19.75 23.10 15.38
CA PRO A 85 -18.65 24.03 15.18
C PRO A 85 -18.09 23.74 13.78
N THR A 86 -18.12 24.75 12.91
CA THR A 86 -17.62 24.75 11.52
C THR A 86 -18.56 24.15 10.46
N SER A 87 -18.98 25.01 9.53
CA SER A 87 -19.59 24.66 8.25
C SER A 87 -18.55 24.00 7.32
N PRO A 88 -18.93 23.21 6.30
CA PRO A 88 -17.98 22.70 5.29
C PRO A 88 -17.15 23.81 4.63
N LEU A 89 -17.76 24.98 4.44
CA LEU A 89 -17.09 26.18 3.92
C LEU A 89 -16.05 26.73 4.90
N LEU A 90 -16.24 26.48 6.21
CA LEU A 90 -15.34 26.90 7.29
C LEU A 90 -14.16 25.92 7.45
N SER A 91 -14.32 24.61 7.19
CA SER A 91 -13.18 23.70 7.02
C SER A 91 -12.28 24.12 5.85
N PHE A 92 -12.88 24.60 4.74
CA PHE A 92 -12.13 25.15 3.61
C PHE A 92 -11.44 26.49 3.93
N LEU A 93 -11.94 27.25 4.92
CA LEU A 93 -11.29 28.46 5.46
C LEU A 93 -10.30 28.17 6.60
N LEU A 94 -10.28 26.94 7.13
CA LEU A 94 -9.30 26.45 8.12
C LEU A 94 -8.07 25.83 7.46
N VAL A 95 -7.92 25.97 6.14
CA VAL A 95 -6.63 25.81 5.45
C VAL A 95 -5.58 26.66 6.19
N ASN A 96 -4.50 26.00 6.59
CA ASN A 96 -3.53 26.55 7.52
C ASN A 96 -2.89 27.83 6.93
N PRO A 97 -2.97 29.01 7.59
CA PRO A 97 -2.46 30.27 7.02
C PRO A 97 -0.93 30.31 6.82
N TYR A 98 -0.21 29.26 7.24
CA TYR A 98 1.21 29.05 6.96
C TYR A 98 1.51 28.23 5.68
N ASP A 99 0.49 27.68 5.00
CA ASP A 99 0.61 27.04 3.68
C ASP A 99 0.59 28.07 2.51
N THR A 100 0.82 29.35 2.85
CA THR A 100 0.70 30.53 1.97
C THR A 100 1.96 30.84 1.17
N SER A 101 2.91 29.89 1.08
CA SER A 101 4.10 30.01 0.24
C SER A 101 3.82 29.83 -1.26
N ASP A 102 2.66 29.28 -1.63
CA ASP A 102 2.16 29.24 -3.02
C ASP A 102 1.04 30.28 -3.25
N PRO A 103 1.28 31.34 -4.05
CA PRO A 103 0.27 32.32 -4.46
C PRO A 103 -0.97 31.71 -5.15
N HIS A 104 -0.88 30.49 -5.68
CA HIS A 104 -1.98 29.80 -6.36
C HIS A 104 -2.93 29.06 -5.41
N SER A 105 -2.67 29.04 -4.09
CA SER A 105 -3.55 28.37 -3.11
C SER A 105 -4.94 29.04 -2.98
N PHE A 106 -5.02 30.36 -3.21
CA PHE A 106 -6.27 31.14 -3.17
C PHE A 106 -7.23 30.93 -4.37
N ILE A 107 -6.86 30.10 -5.35
CA ILE A 107 -7.58 29.95 -6.63
C ILE A 107 -8.01 28.49 -6.88
N SER A 108 -8.55 27.83 -5.84
CA SER A 108 -9.29 26.59 -6.02
C SER A 108 -10.78 26.86 -5.84
N SER A 109 -11.56 26.73 -6.91
CA SER A 109 -13.02 26.68 -6.79
C SER A 109 -13.42 25.49 -5.91
N PRO A 110 -14.45 25.61 -5.05
CA PRO A 110 -14.92 24.47 -4.26
C PRO A 110 -15.41 23.35 -5.19
N PRO A 111 -15.25 22.07 -4.81
CA PRO A 111 -15.74 20.96 -5.62
C PRO A 111 -17.23 21.08 -5.95
N THR A 112 -17.58 20.76 -7.19
CA THR A 112 -18.99 20.70 -7.60
C THR A 112 -19.71 19.57 -6.86
N LEU A 113 -21.00 19.73 -6.55
CA LEU A 113 -21.79 18.66 -5.91
C LEU A 113 -21.72 17.36 -6.73
N ARG A 114 -21.79 17.48 -8.07
CA ARG A 114 -21.60 16.38 -9.02
C ARG A 114 -20.30 15.60 -8.75
N MET A 115 -19.17 16.28 -8.52
CA MET A 115 -17.87 15.66 -8.19
C MET A 115 -17.91 14.94 -6.85
N ILE A 116 -18.50 15.56 -5.83
CA ILE A 116 -18.60 14.98 -4.48
C ILE A 116 -19.47 13.72 -4.51
N ASP A 117 -20.60 13.76 -5.20
CA ASP A 117 -21.52 12.63 -5.31
C ASP A 117 -20.88 11.47 -6.11
N PHE A 118 -20.25 11.73 -7.25
CA PHE A 118 -19.48 10.71 -7.98
C PHE A 118 -18.37 10.07 -7.13
N LEU A 119 -17.56 10.87 -6.41
CA LEU A 119 -16.51 10.33 -5.56
C LEU A 119 -17.09 9.51 -4.39
N ARG A 120 -18.22 9.92 -3.82
CA ARG A 120 -18.92 9.15 -2.78
C ARG A 120 -19.41 7.82 -3.33
N ASP A 121 -20.08 7.86 -4.48
CA ASP A 121 -20.64 6.68 -5.13
C ASP A 121 -19.54 5.75 -5.63
N LEU A 122 -18.35 6.24 -6.02
CA LEU A 122 -17.21 5.40 -6.38
C LEU A 122 -16.72 4.46 -5.24
N ARG A 123 -17.11 4.66 -3.98
CA ARG A 123 -16.64 3.90 -2.81
C ARG A 123 -17.62 2.78 -2.39
N PRO A 124 -17.50 1.53 -2.89
CA PRO A 124 -18.31 0.42 -2.40
C PRO A 124 -18.01 0.04 -0.94
N THR A 125 -19.00 -0.59 -0.30
CA THR A 125 -18.90 -1.09 1.07
C THR A 125 -17.78 -2.12 1.19
N GLY A 126 -17.04 -2.10 2.30
CA GLY A 126 -15.95 -3.06 2.54
C GLY A 126 -14.64 -2.77 1.79
N LEU A 127 -14.58 -1.78 0.90
CA LEU A 127 -13.35 -1.40 0.20
C LEU A 127 -12.25 -0.85 1.14
N THR A 128 -12.66 -0.07 2.14
CA THR A 128 -11.77 0.69 3.03
C THR A 128 -10.84 -0.20 3.86
N ARG A 129 -9.58 0.22 4.01
CA ARG A 129 -8.52 -0.53 4.70
C ARG A 129 -8.05 0.14 5.99
N SER A 130 -8.33 1.43 6.24
CA SER A 130 -7.84 2.15 7.43
C SER A 130 -8.16 1.48 8.77
N ALA A 131 -9.38 0.96 8.94
CA ALA A 131 -9.77 0.28 10.18
C ALA A 131 -9.03 -1.05 10.38
N ARG A 132 -8.83 -1.80 9.28
CA ARG A 132 -8.06 -3.06 9.25
C ARG A 132 -6.58 -2.81 9.55
N LEU A 133 -5.98 -1.80 8.92
CA LEU A 133 -4.61 -1.35 9.19
C LEU A 133 -4.40 -0.99 10.66
N LYS A 134 -5.35 -0.29 11.29
CA LYS A 134 -5.27 0.01 12.73
C LYS A 134 -5.36 -1.27 13.56
N GLY A 135 -6.34 -2.13 13.34
CA GLY A 135 -6.47 -3.40 14.07
C GLY A 135 -5.29 -4.36 13.86
N ASP A 136 -4.68 -4.35 12.67
CA ASP A 136 -3.43 -5.06 12.36
C ASP A 136 -2.25 -4.50 13.15
N LEU A 137 -2.09 -3.17 13.20
CA LEU A 137 -1.02 -2.52 13.95
C LEU A 137 -1.20 -2.67 15.47
N GLU A 138 -2.41 -2.54 16.02
CA GLU A 138 -2.72 -2.84 17.42
C GLU A 138 -2.31 -4.27 17.76
N ALA A 139 -2.71 -5.24 16.93
CA ALA A 139 -2.35 -6.64 17.12
C ALA A 139 -0.85 -6.91 16.97
N LEU A 140 -0.16 -6.27 16.02
CA LEU A 140 1.25 -6.55 15.75
C LEU A 140 2.22 -5.80 16.68
N THR A 141 1.79 -4.70 17.30
CA THR A 141 2.66 -3.91 18.19
C THR A 141 2.35 -4.14 19.67
N GLY A 142 1.21 -4.76 19.99
CA GLY A 142 0.70 -4.86 21.36
C GLY A 142 0.31 -3.50 21.97
N LEU A 143 0.11 -2.47 21.14
CA LEU A 143 -0.26 -1.12 21.58
C LEU A 143 -1.78 -1.00 21.75
N THR A 144 -2.19 -0.25 22.78
CA THR A 144 -3.58 0.18 22.91
C THR A 144 -3.95 1.14 21.77
N SER A 145 -5.25 1.28 21.48
CA SER A 145 -5.73 2.21 20.44
C SER A 145 -5.31 3.67 20.70
N THR A 146 -5.12 4.06 21.97
CA THR A 146 -4.59 5.38 22.36
C THR A 146 -3.11 5.50 22.01
N ASP A 147 -2.30 4.51 22.38
CA ASP A 147 -0.85 4.54 22.13
C ASP A 147 -0.53 4.41 20.64
N LEU A 148 -1.27 3.60 19.89
CA LEU A 148 -1.18 3.56 18.43
C LEU A 148 -1.58 4.90 17.81
N SER A 149 -2.58 5.59 18.36
CA SER A 149 -2.94 6.94 17.88
C SER A 149 -1.84 7.97 18.15
N VAL A 150 -1.09 7.83 19.25
CA VAL A 150 0.11 8.66 19.54
C VAL A 150 1.28 8.32 18.60
N LEU A 151 1.47 7.04 18.28
CA LEU A 151 2.47 6.58 17.30
C LEU A 151 2.16 7.16 15.91
N LEU A 152 0.93 6.98 15.43
CA LEU A 152 0.46 7.45 14.11
C LEU A 152 0.26 8.97 14.02
N ALA A 153 0.41 9.72 15.12
CA ALA A 153 0.44 11.18 15.09
C ALA A 153 1.80 11.74 14.59
N GLN A 154 2.84 10.90 14.56
CA GLN A 154 4.17 11.24 14.06
C GLN A 154 4.43 10.46 12.76
N TYR A 155 5.05 11.09 11.77
CA TYR A 155 5.49 10.36 10.57
C TYR A 155 6.81 9.62 10.87
N PRO A 156 6.95 8.35 10.45
CA PRO A 156 8.17 7.57 10.68
C PRO A 156 9.34 8.01 9.78
N GLY A 157 9.10 8.88 8.80
CA GLY A 157 10.11 9.36 7.86
C GLY A 157 9.65 10.59 7.06
N ASP A 158 10.63 11.28 6.48
CA ASP A 158 10.44 12.49 5.69
C ASP A 158 9.67 12.22 4.38
N LYS A 159 9.84 11.04 3.76
CA LYS A 159 9.11 10.66 2.54
C LYS A 159 7.66 10.34 2.85
N VAL A 160 7.36 9.69 3.97
CA VAL A 160 5.97 9.56 4.44
C VAL A 160 5.35 10.93 4.68
N ALA A 161 6.03 11.84 5.38
CA ALA A 161 5.54 13.19 5.64
C ALA A 161 5.28 13.98 4.34
N GLN A 162 6.26 13.99 3.42
CA GLN A 162 6.17 14.65 2.11
C GLN A 162 5.06 14.07 1.24
N TYR A 163 4.84 12.75 1.28
CA TYR A 163 3.75 12.12 0.55
C TYR A 163 2.40 12.48 1.16
N CYS A 164 2.21 12.34 2.48
CA CYS A 164 0.96 12.73 3.15
C CYS A 164 0.61 14.22 2.96
N ALA A 165 1.61 15.12 2.89
CA ALA A 165 1.39 16.52 2.55
C ALA A 165 0.93 16.70 1.09
N HIS A 166 1.59 16.02 0.14
CA HIS A 166 1.21 16.03 -1.28
C HIS A 166 -0.23 15.54 -1.49
N ILE A 167 -0.64 14.43 -0.87
CA ILE A 167 -2.02 13.90 -0.98
C ILE A 167 -3.03 14.98 -0.58
N ARG A 168 -2.84 15.61 0.59
CA ARG A 168 -3.76 16.65 1.08
C ARG A 168 -3.80 17.87 0.16
N SER A 169 -2.64 18.33 -0.33
CA SER A 169 -2.54 19.47 -1.22
C SER A 169 -3.22 19.21 -2.57
N VAL A 170 -2.92 18.09 -3.22
CA VAL A 170 -3.45 17.77 -4.54
C VAL A 170 -4.93 17.42 -4.48
N VAL A 171 -5.37 16.54 -3.57
CA VAL A 171 -6.80 16.20 -3.43
C VAL A 171 -7.63 17.41 -2.98
N GLY A 172 -7.10 18.26 -2.10
CA GLY A 172 -7.78 19.49 -1.67
C GLY A 172 -8.00 20.50 -2.80
N ARG A 173 -7.05 20.59 -3.75
CA ARG A 173 -7.14 21.47 -4.94
C ARG A 173 -7.86 20.83 -6.13
N LYS A 174 -7.81 19.50 -6.24
CA LYS A 174 -8.25 18.71 -7.40
C LYS A 174 -8.90 17.40 -6.94
N PRO A 175 -10.13 17.40 -6.40
CA PRO A 175 -10.71 16.23 -5.74
C PRO A 175 -10.85 14.99 -6.62
N HIS A 176 -10.97 15.14 -7.94
CA HIS A 176 -10.94 14.03 -8.92
C HIS A 176 -9.68 13.17 -8.83
N THR A 177 -8.53 13.73 -8.44
CA THR A 177 -7.26 13.00 -8.27
C THR A 177 -7.32 11.90 -7.21
N LEU A 178 -8.31 11.93 -6.31
CA LEU A 178 -8.60 10.85 -5.36
C LEU A 178 -8.86 9.50 -6.08
N VAL A 179 -9.33 9.52 -7.33
CA VAL A 179 -9.47 8.33 -8.18
C VAL A 179 -8.13 7.64 -8.44
N ALA A 180 -7.03 8.40 -8.57
CA ALA A 180 -5.69 7.82 -8.74
C ALA A 180 -5.29 7.00 -7.50
N TYR A 181 -5.53 7.54 -6.31
CA TYR A 181 -5.29 6.85 -5.03
C TYR A 181 -6.16 5.61 -4.90
N ALA A 182 -7.46 5.72 -5.19
CA ALA A 182 -8.39 4.62 -5.19
C ALA A 182 -7.93 3.48 -6.12
N TRP A 183 -7.62 3.80 -7.37
CA TRP A 183 -7.19 2.83 -8.37
C TRP A 183 -5.88 2.17 -7.95
N CYS A 184 -4.82 2.96 -7.73
CA CYS A 184 -3.48 2.43 -7.47
C CYS A 184 -3.41 1.59 -6.19
N TYR A 185 -3.95 2.07 -5.06
CA TYR A 185 -3.84 1.35 -3.79
C TYR A 185 -4.77 0.14 -3.72
N TYR A 186 -6.05 0.27 -4.10
CA TYR A 186 -6.95 -0.88 -3.99
C TYR A 186 -6.69 -1.94 -5.06
N MET A 187 -6.33 -1.58 -6.31
CA MET A 187 -5.93 -2.59 -7.30
C MET A 187 -4.63 -3.30 -6.89
N ALA A 188 -3.70 -2.61 -6.23
CA ALA A 188 -2.52 -3.24 -5.64
C ALA A 188 -2.91 -4.28 -4.58
N VAL A 189 -3.84 -3.96 -3.66
CA VAL A 189 -4.31 -4.93 -2.63
C VAL A 189 -5.09 -6.10 -3.26
N PHE A 190 -6.03 -5.85 -4.18
CA PHE A 190 -6.82 -6.90 -4.82
C PHE A 190 -6.02 -7.83 -5.74
N SER A 191 -4.94 -7.35 -6.36
CA SER A 191 -4.12 -8.13 -7.30
C SER A 191 -2.79 -8.56 -6.67
N GLY A 192 -1.85 -7.62 -6.50
CA GLY A 192 -0.53 -7.91 -5.93
C GLY A 192 -0.58 -8.35 -4.46
N GLY A 193 -1.54 -7.83 -3.69
CA GLY A 193 -1.74 -8.16 -2.28
C GLY A 193 -2.06 -9.64 -2.04
N ARG A 194 -2.64 -10.35 -3.02
CA ARG A 194 -2.84 -11.81 -2.94
C ARG A 194 -1.51 -12.57 -2.93
N TRP A 195 -0.53 -12.12 -3.73
CA TRP A 195 0.83 -12.67 -3.70
C TRP A 195 1.55 -12.30 -2.40
N ILE A 196 1.50 -11.02 -2.00
CA ILE A 196 2.10 -10.56 -0.73
C ILE A 196 1.57 -11.38 0.45
N ARG A 197 0.25 -11.55 0.55
CA ARG A 197 -0.40 -12.42 1.54
C ARG A 197 0.11 -13.86 1.48
N GLY A 198 0.26 -14.42 0.29
CA GLY A 198 0.80 -15.77 0.08
C GLY A 198 2.24 -15.94 0.58
N GLU A 199 3.08 -14.90 0.48
CA GLU A 199 4.43 -14.88 1.06
C GLU A 199 4.39 -14.72 2.59
N LEU A 200 3.61 -13.77 3.11
CA LEU A 200 3.47 -13.52 4.56
C LEU A 200 2.98 -14.76 5.32
N LEU A 201 2.07 -15.54 4.73
CA LEU A 201 1.56 -16.80 5.29
C LEU A 201 2.57 -17.97 5.28
N LYS A 202 3.76 -17.82 4.68
CA LYS A 202 4.84 -18.82 4.79
C LYS A 202 5.56 -18.75 6.14
N ALA A 203 5.54 -17.60 6.82
CA ALA A 203 6.10 -17.46 8.15
C ALA A 203 5.23 -18.22 9.17
N THR A 204 5.87 -18.92 10.11
CA THR A 204 5.14 -19.76 11.07
C THR A 204 4.39 -18.89 12.10
N PRO A 205 3.36 -19.41 12.78
CA PRO A 205 2.63 -18.62 13.78
C PRO A 205 3.51 -18.18 14.96
N GLU A 206 4.63 -18.85 15.24
CA GLU A 206 5.66 -18.43 16.21
C GLU A 206 6.22 -17.04 15.88
N PHE A 207 6.54 -16.78 14.61
CA PHE A 207 7.08 -15.51 14.13
C PHE A 207 6.12 -14.36 14.44
N TRP A 208 4.82 -14.57 14.21
CA TRP A 208 3.79 -13.58 14.50
C TRP A 208 3.40 -13.50 15.99
N ARG A 209 3.58 -14.57 16.77
CA ARG A 209 3.18 -14.63 18.19
C ARG A 209 3.94 -13.68 19.10
N ALA A 210 5.21 -13.39 18.82
CA ALA A 210 6.01 -12.43 19.59
C ALA A 210 5.40 -11.02 19.60
N ALA A 211 4.66 -10.68 18.55
CA ALA A 211 3.92 -9.44 18.38
C ALA A 211 2.49 -9.51 18.98
N ILE A 212 1.77 -10.62 18.75
CA ILE A 212 0.31 -10.70 18.98
C ILE A 212 -0.08 -11.04 20.42
N LEU A 213 0.76 -11.74 21.19
CA LEU A 213 0.38 -12.26 22.52
C LEU A 213 0.68 -11.33 23.71
N ALA A 214 0.70 -10.01 23.49
CA ALA A 214 0.95 -9.05 24.57
C ALA A 214 -0.18 -8.99 25.63
N GLU A 215 -1.43 -9.32 25.28
CA GLU A 215 -2.59 -9.16 26.18
C GLU A 215 -3.42 -10.44 26.42
N ASP A 216 -3.50 -11.39 25.48
CA ASP A 216 -4.34 -12.59 25.59
C ASP A 216 -3.70 -13.73 26.45
N SER A 217 -3.34 -13.39 27.69
CA SER A 217 -2.92 -14.36 28.72
C SER A 217 -4.06 -14.78 29.67
N ASN A 218 -5.31 -14.70 29.18
CA ASN A 218 -6.47 -15.36 29.81
C ASN A 218 -6.63 -16.77 29.23
N GLU A 219 -6.35 -17.79 30.03
CA GLU A 219 -6.52 -19.20 29.65
C GLU A 219 -7.97 -19.49 29.21
N GLY A 220 -8.17 -19.74 27.91
CA GLY A 220 -9.44 -20.25 27.37
C GLY A 220 -10.07 -19.48 26.21
N THR A 221 -9.57 -18.29 25.84
CA THR A 221 -9.98 -17.62 24.59
C THR A 221 -9.23 -18.20 23.37
N PRO A 222 -9.93 -18.54 22.27
CA PRO A 222 -9.25 -18.98 21.05
C PRO A 222 -8.51 -17.80 20.40
N ALA A 223 -7.25 -18.02 20.03
CA ALA A 223 -6.43 -16.99 19.39
C ALA A 223 -7.06 -16.50 18.07
N VAL A 224 -7.19 -15.18 17.92
CA VAL A 224 -7.76 -14.56 16.72
C VAL A 224 -6.87 -14.86 15.50
N PRO A 225 -7.42 -15.32 14.36
CA PRO A 225 -6.63 -15.63 13.17
C PRO A 225 -5.90 -14.41 12.59
N LEU A 226 -4.74 -14.63 11.96
CA LEU A 226 -3.96 -13.58 11.28
C LEU A 226 -4.78 -12.85 10.19
N SER A 227 -5.73 -13.54 9.57
CA SER A 227 -6.65 -12.98 8.58
C SER A 227 -7.63 -11.94 9.15
N GLU A 228 -7.88 -12.01 10.46
CA GLU A 228 -8.76 -11.09 11.19
C GLU A 228 -7.96 -10.01 11.94
N ARG A 229 -6.75 -10.33 12.41
CA ARG A 229 -5.83 -9.38 13.07
C ARG A 229 -4.36 -9.64 12.71
N GLY A 230 -3.69 -8.64 12.17
CA GLY A 230 -2.27 -8.62 11.83
C GLY A 230 -2.01 -8.65 10.32
N LEU A 231 -2.80 -9.41 9.57
CA LEU A 231 -2.78 -9.47 8.10
C LEU A 231 -4.14 -9.10 7.48
N SER A 232 -5.05 -8.49 8.23
CA SER A 232 -6.43 -8.22 7.80
C SER A 232 -6.53 -7.20 6.67
N LEU A 233 -5.54 -6.31 6.49
CA LEU A 233 -5.35 -5.45 5.31
C LEU A 233 -5.53 -6.25 4.01
N TRP A 234 -4.91 -7.44 3.95
CA TRP A 234 -4.84 -8.30 2.77
C TRP A 234 -6.05 -9.25 2.62
N HIS A 235 -7.06 -9.13 3.48
CA HIS A 235 -8.25 -9.97 3.47
C HIS A 235 -9.50 -9.10 3.31
N PHE A 236 -10.47 -9.59 2.52
CA PHE A 236 -11.78 -8.95 2.39
C PHE A 236 -12.85 -9.88 2.93
N ASP A 237 -13.92 -9.31 3.45
CA ASP A 237 -15.05 -10.07 3.98
C ASP A 237 -15.85 -10.73 2.84
N GLY A 238 -16.54 -11.82 3.15
CA GLY A 238 -17.42 -12.51 2.22
C GLY A 238 -16.74 -13.63 1.41
N ALA A 239 -17.55 -14.38 0.67
CA ALA A 239 -17.13 -15.61 -0.02
C ALA A 239 -16.21 -15.38 -1.23
N PHE A 240 -16.12 -14.16 -1.74
CA PHE A 240 -15.36 -13.80 -2.94
C PHE A 240 -14.01 -13.14 -2.62
N ASP A 241 -13.66 -12.96 -1.34
CA ASP A 241 -12.40 -12.36 -0.88
C ASP A 241 -12.07 -11.07 -1.67
N GLY A 242 -13.10 -10.23 -1.86
CA GLY A 242 -13.00 -8.91 -2.46
C GLY A 242 -13.10 -8.84 -3.98
N GLU A 243 -13.19 -9.95 -4.73
CA GLU A 243 -13.39 -9.86 -6.19
C GLU A 243 -14.75 -9.26 -6.57
N ASP A 244 -15.76 -9.40 -5.71
CA ASP A 244 -17.05 -8.71 -5.80
C ASP A 244 -16.90 -7.19 -5.59
N ILE A 245 -16.25 -6.77 -4.49
CA ILE A 245 -16.00 -5.35 -4.16
C ILE A 245 -15.16 -4.68 -5.27
N LYS A 246 -14.15 -5.39 -5.80
CA LYS A 246 -13.29 -4.97 -6.91
C LYS A 246 -14.09 -4.81 -8.22
N SER A 247 -14.99 -5.74 -8.51
CA SER A 247 -15.85 -5.69 -9.71
C SER A 247 -16.85 -4.54 -9.61
N GLU A 248 -17.45 -4.33 -8.44
CA GLU A 248 -18.31 -3.20 -8.16
C GLU A 248 -17.55 -1.86 -8.29
N PHE A 249 -16.37 -1.74 -7.69
CA PHE A 249 -15.52 -0.55 -7.83
C PHE A 249 -15.20 -0.24 -9.30
N LYS A 250 -14.83 -1.26 -10.10
CA LYS A 250 -14.58 -1.08 -11.54
C LYS A 250 -15.84 -0.67 -12.31
N LEU A 251 -17.00 -1.23 -11.99
CA LEU A 251 -18.27 -0.85 -12.59
C LEU A 251 -18.59 0.62 -12.32
N ARG A 252 -18.52 1.05 -11.05
CA ARG A 252 -18.76 2.45 -10.66
C ARG A 252 -17.71 3.40 -11.28
N LEU A 253 -16.47 2.95 -11.44
CA LEU A 253 -15.43 3.72 -12.13
C LEU A 253 -15.68 3.90 -13.64
N SER A 254 -16.42 3.02 -14.31
CA SER A 254 -16.72 3.19 -15.75
C SER A 254 -17.52 4.46 -16.05
N GLU A 255 -18.28 4.98 -15.08
CA GLU A 255 -18.97 6.27 -15.20
C GLU A 255 -17.97 7.43 -15.45
N ALA A 256 -16.71 7.31 -14.98
CA ALA A 256 -15.65 8.27 -15.18
C ALA A 256 -15.41 8.62 -16.67
N GLU A 257 -15.71 7.69 -17.58
CA GLU A 257 -15.46 7.81 -19.02
C GLU A 257 -16.25 8.96 -19.66
N THR A 258 -17.46 9.23 -19.15
CA THR A 258 -18.31 10.37 -19.59
C THR A 258 -18.42 11.46 -18.54
N PHE A 259 -17.83 11.23 -17.35
CA PHE A 259 -17.92 12.14 -16.24
C PHE A 259 -16.87 13.25 -16.29
N PHE A 260 -15.60 12.87 -16.45
CA PHE A 260 -14.45 13.76 -16.40
C PHE A 260 -14.23 14.50 -17.71
N THR A 261 -13.79 15.76 -17.59
CA THR A 261 -13.14 16.50 -18.67
C THR A 261 -11.75 15.93 -18.97
N GLU A 262 -11.22 16.22 -20.16
CA GLU A 262 -9.88 15.75 -20.56
C GLU A 262 -8.78 16.22 -19.58
N ASP A 263 -8.85 17.45 -19.09
CA ASP A 263 -7.91 17.98 -18.09
C ASP A 263 -7.99 17.22 -16.76
N GLU A 264 -9.19 16.84 -16.31
CA GLU A 264 -9.38 16.02 -15.11
C GLU A 264 -8.85 14.58 -15.30
N ARG A 265 -8.98 14.00 -16.51
CA ARG A 265 -8.38 12.69 -16.82
C ARG A 265 -6.85 12.75 -16.79
N ILE A 266 -6.27 13.77 -17.43
CA ILE A 266 -4.82 14.03 -17.42
C ILE A 266 -4.32 14.18 -15.98
N ASP A 267 -5.04 14.94 -15.13
CA ASP A 267 -4.70 15.10 -13.71
C ASP A 267 -4.68 13.77 -12.95
N VAL A 268 -5.67 12.89 -13.16
CA VAL A 268 -5.71 11.55 -12.54
C VAL A 268 -4.53 10.70 -13.01
N ILE A 269 -4.18 10.77 -14.30
CA ILE A 269 -3.08 10.00 -14.90
C ILE A 269 -1.71 10.48 -14.40
N GLU A 270 -1.47 11.79 -14.34
CA GLU A 270 -0.23 12.35 -13.80
C GLU A 270 -0.10 12.08 -12.30
N GLU A 271 -1.19 12.19 -11.53
CA GLU A 271 -1.16 11.85 -10.11
C GLU A 271 -0.90 10.36 -9.88
N ALA A 272 -1.43 9.46 -10.72
CA ALA A 272 -1.09 8.04 -10.68
C ALA A 272 0.42 7.78 -10.88
N LYS A 273 1.09 8.55 -11.75
CA LYS A 273 2.56 8.50 -11.88
C LYS A 273 3.25 8.95 -10.60
N GLN A 274 2.78 10.05 -9.98
CA GLN A 274 3.32 10.54 -8.70
C GLN A 274 3.17 9.50 -7.59
N ILE A 275 2.03 8.78 -7.53
CA ILE A 275 1.79 7.70 -6.56
C ILE A 275 2.87 6.62 -6.63
N PHE A 276 3.22 6.14 -7.83
CA PHE A 276 4.28 5.13 -7.98
C PHE A 276 5.67 5.68 -7.66
N VAL A 277 5.99 6.91 -8.07
CA VAL A 277 7.28 7.57 -7.75
C VAL A 277 7.44 7.74 -6.23
N ARG A 278 6.43 8.25 -5.55
CA ARG A 278 6.43 8.46 -4.10
C ARG A 278 6.42 7.15 -3.32
N SER A 279 5.68 6.14 -3.78
CA SER A 279 5.72 4.80 -3.19
C SER A 279 7.11 4.15 -3.30
N ALA A 280 7.83 4.36 -4.42
CA ALA A 280 9.22 3.91 -4.53
C ALA A 280 10.14 4.68 -3.57
N GLN A 281 9.91 5.98 -3.35
CA GLN A 281 10.63 6.76 -2.33
C GLN A 281 10.40 6.24 -0.90
N LEU A 282 9.18 5.77 -0.56
CA LEU A 282 8.94 5.11 0.72
C LEU A 282 9.77 3.82 0.88
N VAL A 283 9.93 3.03 -0.19
CA VAL A 283 10.76 1.81 -0.13
C VAL A 283 12.26 2.16 0.03
N TYR A 284 12.73 3.24 -0.60
CA TYR A 284 14.11 3.70 -0.38
C TYR A 284 14.35 4.27 1.03
N GLU A 285 13.36 4.97 1.60
CA GLU A 285 13.40 5.42 3.01
C GLU A 285 13.42 4.21 3.97
N LEU A 286 12.60 3.19 3.71
CA LEU A 286 12.63 1.93 4.46
C LEU A 286 13.98 1.19 4.32
N ASP A 287 14.57 1.16 3.12
CA ASP A 287 15.89 0.55 2.90
C ASP A 287 16.98 1.27 3.71
N GLU A 288 16.91 2.60 3.84
CA GLU A 288 17.83 3.39 4.67
C GLU A 288 17.62 3.13 6.18
N GLN A 289 16.37 3.12 6.65
CA GLN A 289 16.04 2.89 8.06
C GLN A 289 16.34 1.47 8.54
N LEU A 290 16.13 0.46 7.70
CA LEU A 290 16.38 -0.95 8.01
C LEU A 290 17.82 -1.38 7.72
N GLY A 291 18.64 -0.52 7.10
CA GLY A 291 20.02 -0.84 6.74
C GLY A 291 20.12 -1.93 5.65
N THR A 292 19.18 -1.96 4.70
CA THR A 292 19.15 -2.97 3.62
C THR A 292 20.45 -2.98 2.82
N ASP A 293 21.07 -4.16 2.66
CA ASP A 293 22.21 -4.33 1.76
C ASP A 293 21.78 -4.27 0.29
N ILE A 294 21.76 -3.05 -0.25
CA ILE A 294 21.41 -2.74 -1.64
C ILE A 294 22.33 -3.46 -2.63
N GLU A 295 23.61 -3.62 -2.31
CA GLU A 295 24.56 -4.23 -3.25
C GLU A 295 24.36 -5.75 -3.31
N ALA A 296 24.13 -6.43 -2.18
CA ALA A 296 23.72 -7.83 -2.16
C ALA A 296 22.46 -8.09 -3.02
N LEU A 297 21.46 -7.20 -2.95
CA LEU A 297 20.26 -7.28 -3.78
C LEU A 297 20.58 -7.13 -5.28
N ARG A 298 21.43 -6.17 -5.66
CA ARG A 298 21.83 -5.96 -7.08
C ARG A 298 22.66 -7.11 -7.66
N TYR A 299 23.54 -7.71 -6.86
CA TYR A 299 24.26 -8.92 -7.26
C TYR A 299 23.31 -10.12 -7.41
N GLY A 300 22.25 -10.20 -6.59
CA GLY A 300 21.18 -11.17 -6.70
C GLY A 300 20.34 -11.04 -7.99
N GLU A 301 20.03 -9.82 -8.42
CA GLU A 301 19.31 -9.55 -9.67
C GLU A 301 20.15 -9.84 -10.92
N THR A 302 21.43 -9.43 -10.93
CA THR A 302 22.29 -9.49 -12.13
C THR A 302 22.56 -10.93 -12.60
N ARG A 303 22.52 -11.92 -11.71
CA ARG A 303 22.65 -13.35 -12.06
C ARG A 303 21.42 -13.97 -12.74
N GLN A 304 20.28 -13.28 -12.82
CA GLN A 304 19.00 -13.85 -13.28
C GLN A 304 18.76 -13.72 -14.79
N THR A 305 19.68 -13.15 -15.57
CA THR A 305 19.61 -13.12 -17.03
C THR A 305 20.42 -14.26 -17.65
N PRO A 306 19.79 -15.33 -18.20
CA PRO A 306 20.55 -16.45 -18.74
C PRO A 306 21.16 -16.11 -20.10
N LYS A 307 22.49 -16.17 -20.21
CA LYS A 307 23.13 -16.56 -21.47
C LYS A 307 22.96 -18.08 -21.63
N PRO A 308 22.56 -18.59 -22.81
CA PRO A 308 22.44 -20.02 -23.03
C PRO A 308 23.83 -20.64 -23.27
N GLN A 309 24.26 -21.58 -22.42
CA GLN A 309 25.31 -22.55 -22.79
C GLN A 309 25.31 -23.82 -21.92
N HIS A 310 25.76 -24.91 -22.55
CA HIS A 310 25.56 -26.32 -22.21
C HIS A 310 26.19 -26.83 -20.89
N HIS A 311 25.57 -27.91 -20.38
CA HIS A 311 26.10 -29.02 -19.57
C HIS A 311 27.50 -28.93 -18.92
N ALA A 312 27.56 -29.20 -17.61
CA ALA A 312 28.17 -30.45 -17.08
C ALA A 312 27.88 -30.61 -15.56
N SER A 313 27.85 -31.86 -15.09
CA SER A 313 27.54 -32.24 -13.69
C SER A 313 28.78 -32.34 -12.80
N ALA A 314 28.62 -32.10 -11.49
CA ALA A 314 29.51 -32.62 -10.43
C ALA A 314 28.74 -32.78 -9.10
N LYS A 315 29.25 -33.62 -8.19
CA LYS A 315 28.53 -34.15 -7.00
C LYS A 315 29.15 -33.71 -5.66
N GLU A 316 28.30 -33.75 -4.63
CA GLU A 316 28.53 -34.32 -3.28
C GLU A 316 29.31 -33.60 -2.14
N ASN A 317 28.61 -33.58 -0.98
CA ASN A 317 29.04 -33.86 0.40
C ASN A 317 29.67 -32.77 1.30
N GLY A 318 29.16 -32.72 2.56
CA GLY A 318 30.00 -32.45 3.74
C GLY A 318 29.47 -31.55 4.88
N ALA A 319 28.49 -32.04 5.66
CA ALA A 319 28.33 -31.95 7.13
C ALA A 319 28.60 -30.67 7.98
N ASP A 320 28.07 -30.76 9.21
CA ASP A 320 28.31 -29.95 10.43
C ASP A 320 27.76 -28.50 10.49
N GLY A 321 27.18 -28.01 11.60
CA GLY A 321 26.84 -28.74 12.85
C GLY A 321 27.08 -27.95 14.13
N GLU A 322 26.56 -26.72 14.28
CA GLU A 322 26.83 -25.90 15.48
C GLU A 322 25.54 -25.32 16.10
N LYS A 323 25.46 -25.38 17.43
CA LYS A 323 24.34 -24.87 18.25
C LYS A 323 24.74 -23.53 18.83
N ASN A 324 23.88 -22.52 18.73
CA ASN A 324 23.97 -21.33 19.58
C ASN A 324 22.71 -21.15 20.42
N ASP A 325 22.93 -20.95 21.71
CA ASP A 325 21.92 -20.67 22.74
C ASP A 325 21.53 -19.20 22.64
N VAL A 326 20.23 -18.89 22.55
CA VAL A 326 19.72 -17.52 22.38
C VAL A 326 18.86 -17.14 23.57
N THR A 327 19.41 -16.31 24.43
CA THR A 327 18.69 -15.66 25.53
C THR A 327 17.78 -14.56 24.98
N VAL A 328 16.47 -14.76 25.12
CA VAL A 328 15.43 -13.84 24.64
C VAL A 328 15.32 -12.61 25.56
N PRO A 329 15.46 -11.36 25.05
CA PRO A 329 15.11 -10.16 25.79
C PRO A 329 13.59 -10.09 25.99
N LYS A 330 13.15 -9.84 27.22
CA LYS A 330 11.74 -9.50 27.50
C LYS A 330 11.51 -8.01 27.19
N ASP A 331 10.32 -7.72 26.70
CA ASP A 331 9.73 -6.38 26.45
C ASP A 331 9.99 -5.74 25.07
N LEU A 332 9.19 -6.19 24.09
CA LEU A 332 9.13 -5.65 22.72
C LEU A 332 8.61 -4.20 22.68
N SER A 333 7.81 -3.77 23.66
CA SER A 333 7.17 -2.45 23.67
C SER A 333 8.21 -1.33 23.84
N GLN A 334 9.18 -1.53 24.74
CA GLN A 334 10.31 -0.62 24.89
C GLN A 334 11.27 -0.72 23.71
N ALA A 335 11.46 -1.91 23.14
CA ALA A 335 12.33 -2.11 21.99
C ALA A 335 11.88 -1.28 20.77
N ILE A 336 10.59 -1.31 20.42
CA ILE A 336 10.04 -0.49 19.31
C ILE A 336 10.21 1.01 19.59
N VAL A 337 9.89 1.47 20.81
CA VAL A 337 10.01 2.89 21.21
C VAL A 337 11.47 3.38 21.31
N MET A 338 12.43 2.47 21.55
CA MET A 338 13.86 2.77 21.53
C MET A 338 14.50 2.64 20.13
N TRP A 339 14.00 1.72 19.30
CA TRP A 339 14.47 1.51 17.92
C TRP A 339 14.19 2.74 17.05
N LEU A 340 13.00 3.35 17.21
CA LEU A 340 12.65 4.68 16.68
C LEU A 340 13.56 5.86 17.16
N LYS A 341 14.63 5.59 17.92
CA LYS A 341 15.53 6.61 18.49
C LYS A 341 17.03 6.39 18.26
N ARG A 342 17.50 5.30 17.61
CA ARG A 342 18.95 5.08 17.35
C ARG A 342 19.27 4.27 16.08
N PRO A 343 20.29 4.67 15.29
CA PRO A 343 20.78 3.91 14.14
C PRO A 343 22.14 3.22 14.41
N GLU A 344 22.18 1.91 14.70
CA GLU A 344 23.42 1.11 14.65
C GLU A 344 23.17 -0.27 14.03
N VAL A 345 24.18 -0.78 13.31
CA VAL A 345 24.08 -1.82 12.27
C VAL A 345 24.61 -3.18 12.74
N THR A 346 23.96 -4.29 12.38
CA THR A 346 24.62 -5.59 12.13
C THR A 346 23.77 -6.45 11.20
N GLY A 347 24.36 -7.17 10.23
CA GLY A 347 23.63 -8.09 9.35
C GLY A 347 24.48 -9.26 8.86
N THR A 348 23.87 -10.29 8.24
CA THR A 348 24.53 -11.32 7.40
C THR A 348 23.53 -12.27 6.70
N VAL A 349 23.70 -12.50 5.38
CA VAL A 349 23.63 -13.81 4.63
C VAL A 349 22.34 -14.67 4.65
N VAL A 350 21.80 -15.27 3.56
CA VAL A 350 21.80 -15.05 2.07
C VAL A 350 20.82 -16.06 1.36
N ALA A 351 20.57 -15.89 0.04
CA ALA A 351 20.14 -16.89 -0.98
C ALA A 351 18.68 -16.92 -1.56
N LEU A 352 18.54 -16.33 -2.77
CA LEU A 352 18.00 -16.90 -4.04
C LEU A 352 16.67 -17.70 -4.13
N GLY A 353 15.75 -17.23 -5.00
CA GLY A 353 14.72 -18.06 -5.66
C GLY A 353 13.65 -17.25 -6.43
N CYS A 354 13.48 -17.45 -7.73
CA CYS A 354 12.72 -16.55 -8.64
C CYS A 354 11.31 -17.05 -9.05
N LEU A 355 10.60 -16.19 -9.81
CA LEU A 355 9.36 -16.39 -10.61
C LEU A 355 8.03 -16.12 -9.85
N LEU A 356 6.99 -15.49 -10.44
CA LEU A 356 6.64 -15.30 -11.86
C LEU A 356 5.80 -14.02 -12.09
N CYS A 357 6.05 -13.27 -13.18
CA CYS A 357 5.32 -12.03 -13.55
C CYS A 357 4.49 -12.17 -14.85
N VAL A 358 3.62 -13.19 -14.97
CA VAL A 358 2.84 -13.45 -16.20
C VAL A 358 1.37 -13.74 -15.87
N ALA A 359 0.67 -12.76 -15.26
CA ALA A 359 -0.77 -12.86 -14.99
C ALA A 359 -1.57 -11.55 -15.17
N LEU A 360 -0.90 -10.41 -15.43
CA LEU A 360 -1.56 -9.09 -15.62
C LEU A 360 -1.43 -8.54 -17.05
N LEU A 361 -1.05 -9.38 -18.01
CA LEU A 361 -1.08 -9.10 -19.46
C LEU A 361 -1.79 -10.23 -20.23
N SER A 362 -2.72 -10.93 -19.58
CA SER A 362 -3.46 -12.07 -20.17
C SER A 362 -4.94 -12.09 -19.76
N LEU A 363 -5.47 -10.93 -19.38
CA LEU A 363 -6.88 -10.69 -19.07
C LEU A 363 -7.50 -9.55 -19.90
N GLU A 364 -6.77 -9.06 -20.92
CA GLU A 364 -7.33 -8.27 -22.03
C GLU A 364 -7.62 -9.17 -23.26
N ASP A 365 -7.16 -10.43 -23.24
CA ASP A 365 -7.37 -11.44 -24.30
C ASP A 365 -8.22 -12.63 -23.81
N PHE A 366 -9.44 -12.40 -23.29
CA PHE A 366 -10.54 -13.37 -23.42
C PHE A 366 -11.90 -12.67 -23.25
N VAL A 367 -12.82 -13.01 -24.16
CA VAL A 367 -14.17 -12.45 -24.40
C VAL A 367 -15.08 -12.51 -23.17
#